data_AF-D5DCN6-F1
#
_entry.id   AF-D5DCN6-F1
#
_cell.length_a   1.000
_cell.length_b   1.000
_cell.length_c   1.000
_cell.angle_alpha   90.00
_cell.angle_beta   90.00
_cell.angle_gamma   90.00
#
_symmetry.space_group_name_H-M   'P 1'
#
loop_
_entity.id
_entity.type
_entity.pdbx_description
1 polymer ?
#
loop_
_entity_poly.entity_id
_entity_poly.type
_entity_poly.pdbx_seq_one_letter_code
_entity_poly.pdbx_strand_id
1 'polypeptide(L)'
;MIYTIKIDSTIILDLRFLAVTIVCLYAGMVPAIIAACIIGIMRLLLFGITASGIIGAATIMVMALLSGWTVRLPYRPFIRFQLMNSISLLCIFFSLSFLFKDIMHAATIIIYLLPASFIGGCLVYLVGRYIYVSRVTTSQHKKLSKMFSVMIQNAKTGTMIETPEREVAVINQTFCDMFDIPGPPNQYVGLKSNQLFLSHTPMLKDPARFLKTVESTVYSKESIVDEEITFINGKIYARDYIPIYEGHVYIGHYWEY
;
A
#
# COMPACT_ATOMS: atom_id res chain seq x y z
N MET A 1 -17.23 22.96 -13.66
CA MET A 1 -17.48 21.79 -14.54
C MET A 1 -16.67 21.94 -15.84
N ILE A 2 -15.36 21.62 -15.82
CA ILE A 2 -14.42 21.92 -16.93
C ILE A 2 -14.24 20.73 -17.89
N TYR A 3 -14.86 19.57 -17.64
CA TYR A 3 -14.68 18.33 -18.42
C TYR A 3 -15.94 17.84 -19.14
N THR A 4 -16.85 18.75 -19.50
CA THR A 4 -18.16 18.39 -20.05
C THR A 4 -18.27 18.87 -21.49
N ILE A 5 -18.33 17.93 -22.43
CA ILE A 5 -18.76 18.22 -23.81
C ILE A 5 -20.29 18.36 -23.76
N LYS A 6 -20.79 19.60 -23.78
CA LYS A 6 -22.22 19.89 -23.92
C LYS A 6 -22.60 19.70 -25.38
N ILE A 7 -23.41 18.67 -25.66
CA ILE A 7 -23.88 18.37 -27.01
C ILE A 7 -25.26 19.03 -27.25
N ASP A 8 -26.03 19.22 -26.17
CA ASP A 8 -27.25 20.03 -26.16
C ASP A 8 -27.47 20.59 -24.73
N SER A 9 -28.34 21.59 -24.58
CA SER A 9 -28.71 22.30 -23.34
C SER A 9 -29.07 21.39 -22.15
N THR A 10 -29.34 20.10 -22.39
CA THR A 10 -29.70 19.10 -21.38
C THR A 10 -28.80 17.84 -21.35
N ILE A 11 -27.86 17.65 -22.28
CA ILE A 11 -27.09 16.39 -22.40
C ILE A 11 -25.59 16.64 -22.25
N ILE A 12 -25.07 16.10 -21.15
CA ILE A 12 -23.65 16.10 -20.77
C ILE A 12 -23.08 14.71 -21.05
N LEU A 13 -22.16 14.59 -22.01
CA LEU A 13 -21.41 13.37 -22.29
C LEU A 13 -20.11 13.39 -21.47
N ASP A 14 -19.91 12.38 -20.62
CA ASP A 14 -18.80 12.29 -19.66
C ASP A 14 -18.19 10.88 -19.70
N LEU A 15 -16.86 10.76 -19.52
CA LEU A 15 -16.07 9.53 -19.60
C LEU A 15 -16.26 8.60 -18.37
N ARG A 16 -17.39 8.69 -17.66
CA ARG A 16 -17.67 7.97 -16.40
C ARG A 16 -17.64 6.45 -16.55
N PHE A 17 -17.82 5.92 -17.76
CA PHE A 17 -17.69 4.49 -18.03
C PHE A 17 -16.25 3.98 -17.78
N LEU A 18 -15.23 4.84 -17.91
CA LEU A 18 -13.85 4.47 -17.57
C LEU A 18 -13.72 4.15 -16.07
N ALA A 19 -14.43 4.87 -15.19
CA ALA A 19 -14.40 4.59 -13.75
C ALA A 19 -14.93 3.19 -13.41
N VAL A 20 -16.07 2.80 -14.00
CA VAL A 20 -16.65 1.45 -13.82
C VAL A 20 -15.72 0.38 -14.39
N THR A 21 -15.10 0.65 -15.54
CA THR A 21 -14.15 -0.25 -16.20
C THR A 21 -12.91 -0.52 -15.33
N ILE A 22 -12.36 0.51 -14.68
CA ILE A 22 -11.22 0.39 -13.74
C ILE A 22 -11.60 -0.50 -12.55
N VAL A 23 -12.73 -0.18 -11.90
CA VAL A 23 -13.20 -0.92 -10.73
C VAL A 23 -13.40 -2.39 -11.11
N CYS A 24 -13.97 -2.65 -12.27
CA CYS A 24 -14.15 -4.00 -12.78
C CYS A 24 -12.83 -4.74 -13.01
N LEU A 25 -11.81 -4.08 -13.55
CA LEU A 25 -10.52 -4.71 -13.84
C LEU A 25 -9.75 -5.09 -12.56
N TYR A 26 -9.74 -4.21 -11.55
CA TYR A 26 -8.89 -4.40 -10.34
C TYR A 26 -9.64 -4.93 -9.12
N ALA A 27 -10.93 -4.64 -8.98
CA ALA A 27 -11.75 -5.07 -7.85
C ALA A 27 -12.74 -6.18 -8.21
N GLY A 28 -12.95 -6.43 -9.51
CA GLY A 28 -13.83 -7.48 -10.01
C GLY A 28 -15.27 -7.02 -10.26
N MET A 29 -16.13 -7.98 -10.64
CA MET A 29 -17.48 -7.71 -11.12
C MET A 29 -18.41 -7.15 -10.03
N VAL A 30 -18.33 -7.70 -8.80
CA VAL A 30 -19.23 -7.29 -7.70
C VAL A 30 -19.03 -5.81 -7.33
N PRO A 31 -17.80 -5.31 -7.09
CA PRO A 31 -17.58 -3.88 -6.84
C PRO A 31 -17.97 -2.99 -8.03
N ALA A 32 -17.83 -3.47 -9.26
CA ALA A 32 -18.22 -2.71 -10.45
C ALA A 32 -19.74 -2.51 -10.54
N ILE A 33 -20.53 -3.53 -10.21
CA ILE A 33 -21.99 -3.45 -10.14
C ILE A 33 -22.41 -2.45 -9.06
N ILE A 34 -21.78 -2.50 -7.88
CA ILE A 34 -22.06 -1.54 -6.80
C ILE A 34 -21.75 -0.10 -7.26
N ALA A 35 -20.60 0.12 -7.90
CA ALA A 35 -20.25 1.42 -8.46
C ALA A 35 -21.26 1.87 -9.52
N ALA A 36 -21.71 0.97 -10.39
CA ALA A 36 -22.73 1.26 -11.39
C ALA A 36 -24.09 1.63 -10.77
N CYS A 37 -24.52 0.93 -9.72
CA CYS A 37 -25.72 1.28 -8.95
C CYS A 37 -25.60 2.70 -8.38
N ILE A 38 -24.48 3.02 -7.72
CA ILE A 38 -24.25 4.34 -7.12
C ILE A 38 -24.30 5.43 -8.20
N ILE A 39 -23.57 5.25 -9.30
CA ILE A 39 -23.53 6.23 -10.40
C ILE A 39 -24.92 6.37 -11.04
N GLY A 40 -25.65 5.27 -11.24
CA GLY A 40 -27.01 5.28 -11.78
C GLY A 40 -28.00 6.03 -10.89
N ILE A 41 -28.01 5.76 -9.59
CA ILE A 41 -28.87 6.45 -8.61
C ILE A 41 -28.53 7.94 -8.57
N MET A 42 -27.25 8.30 -8.47
CA MET A 42 -26.82 9.70 -8.48
C MET A 42 -27.23 10.43 -9.75
N ARG A 43 -27.24 9.74 -10.90
CA ARG A 43 -27.69 10.31 -12.17
C ARG A 43 -29.19 10.63 -12.14
N LEU A 44 -30.01 9.73 -11.62
CA LEU A 44 -31.46 9.95 -11.50
C LEU A 44 -31.78 11.08 -10.53
N LEU A 45 -31.03 11.20 -9.43
CA LEU A 45 -31.20 12.29 -8.46
C LEU A 45 -30.81 13.65 -9.03
N LEU A 46 -29.71 13.74 -9.78
CA LEU A 46 -29.19 15.02 -10.30
C LEU A 46 -29.94 15.54 -11.53
N PHE A 47 -30.37 14.64 -12.43
CA PHE A 47 -31.01 15.02 -13.72
C PHE A 47 -32.53 14.79 -13.72
N GLY A 48 -33.09 14.36 -12.58
CA GLY A 48 -34.49 13.96 -12.45
C GLY A 48 -34.83 12.67 -13.19
N ILE A 49 -36.08 12.22 -13.04
CA ILE A 49 -36.63 11.04 -13.71
C ILE A 49 -37.05 11.42 -15.13
N THR A 50 -36.06 11.75 -15.96
CA THR A 50 -36.23 12.06 -17.39
C THR A 50 -35.83 10.84 -18.24
N ALA A 51 -36.28 10.79 -19.50
CA ALA A 51 -35.92 9.69 -20.42
C ALA A 51 -34.39 9.53 -20.56
N SER A 52 -33.65 10.64 -20.64
CA SER A 52 -32.18 10.64 -20.70
C SER A 52 -31.53 10.16 -19.39
N GLY A 53 -32.15 10.45 -18.24
CA GLY A 53 -31.73 9.95 -16.93
C GLY A 53 -31.86 8.44 -16.81
N ILE A 54 -33.02 7.88 -17.17
CA ILE A 54 -33.31 6.43 -17.09
C ILE A 54 -32.41 5.64 -18.05
N ILE A 55 -32.35 6.05 -19.32
CA ILE A 55 -31.50 5.41 -20.34
C ILE A 55 -30.02 5.49 -19.89
N GLY A 56 -29.63 6.63 -19.35
CA GLY A 56 -28.30 6.86 -18.82
C GLY A 56 -27.91 6.01 -17.60
N ALA A 57 -28.88 5.64 -16.75
CA ALA A 57 -28.65 4.74 -15.63
C ALA A 57 -28.59 3.28 -16.09
N ALA A 58 -29.51 2.88 -16.97
CA ALA A 58 -29.56 1.55 -17.55
C ALA A 58 -28.26 1.19 -18.30
N THR A 59 -27.73 2.13 -19.08
CA THR A 59 -26.50 1.94 -19.85
C THR A 59 -25.29 1.68 -18.96
N ILE A 60 -25.16 2.38 -17.83
CA ILE A 60 -24.06 2.17 -16.87
C ILE A 60 -24.15 0.78 -16.23
N MET A 61 -25.37 0.30 -15.96
CA MET A 61 -25.60 -1.05 -15.46
C MET A 61 -25.17 -2.11 -16.49
N VAL A 62 -25.59 -1.95 -17.74
CA VAL A 62 -25.23 -2.87 -18.83
C VAL A 62 -23.72 -2.88 -19.06
N MET A 63 -23.07 -1.72 -19.05
CA MET A 63 -21.61 -1.62 -19.17
C MET A 63 -20.88 -2.37 -18.06
N ALA A 64 -21.36 -2.30 -16.82
CA ALA A 64 -20.74 -3.02 -15.69
C ALA A 64 -20.82 -4.54 -15.87
N LEU A 65 -21.97 -5.06 -16.32
CA LEU A 65 -22.17 -6.48 -16.56
C LEU A 65 -21.31 -7.00 -17.72
N LEU A 66 -21.31 -6.29 -18.86
CA LEU A 66 -20.52 -6.67 -20.03
C LEU A 66 -19.02 -6.57 -19.77
N SER A 67 -18.58 -5.53 -19.06
CA SER A 67 -17.19 -5.38 -18.63
C SER A 67 -16.79 -6.51 -17.67
N GLY A 68 -17.67 -6.87 -16.72
CA GLY A 68 -17.47 -8.00 -15.81
C GLY A 68 -17.32 -9.33 -16.53
N TRP A 69 -18.08 -9.56 -17.60
CA TRP A 69 -17.95 -10.74 -18.42
C TRP A 69 -16.61 -10.79 -19.17
N THR A 70 -16.17 -9.64 -19.70
CA THR A 70 -14.90 -9.50 -20.44
C THR A 70 -13.66 -9.86 -19.59
N VAL A 71 -13.73 -9.73 -18.26
CA VAL A 71 -12.63 -10.11 -17.34
C VAL A 71 -12.31 -11.61 -17.42
N ARG A 72 -13.30 -12.45 -17.75
CA ARG A 72 -13.14 -13.92 -17.86
C ARG A 72 -12.39 -14.36 -19.12
N LEU A 73 -12.14 -13.46 -20.07
CA LEU A 73 -11.47 -13.79 -21.32
C LEU A 73 -9.94 -13.90 -21.14
N PRO A 74 -9.27 -14.83 -21.85
CA PRO A 74 -7.85 -15.14 -21.66
C PRO A 74 -6.90 -14.16 -22.36
N TYR A 75 -7.24 -12.88 -22.47
CA TYR A 75 -6.39 -11.87 -23.13
C TYR A 75 -5.33 -11.27 -22.18
N ARG A 76 -4.40 -10.45 -22.67
CA ARG A 76 -3.48 -9.69 -21.79
C ARG A 76 -4.24 -8.57 -21.05
N PRO A 77 -3.85 -8.16 -19.81
CA PRO A 77 -4.60 -7.18 -19.03
C PRO A 77 -4.86 -5.84 -19.75
N PHE A 78 -3.87 -5.34 -20.49
CA PHE A 78 -4.02 -4.13 -21.31
C PHE A 78 -5.05 -4.32 -22.42
N ILE A 79 -4.99 -5.44 -23.15
CA ILE A 79 -5.92 -5.75 -24.23
C ILE A 79 -7.34 -5.94 -23.67
N ARG A 80 -7.49 -6.63 -22.53
CA ARG A 80 -8.78 -6.77 -21.84
C ARG A 80 -9.38 -5.41 -21.52
N PHE A 81 -8.59 -4.50 -20.95
CA PHE A 81 -9.06 -3.17 -20.60
C PHE A 81 -9.52 -2.38 -21.84
N GLN A 82 -8.76 -2.42 -22.93
CA GLN A 82 -9.17 -1.75 -24.16
C GLN A 82 -10.41 -2.38 -24.80
N LEU A 83 -10.58 -3.71 -24.72
CA LEU A 83 -11.80 -4.38 -25.15
C LEU A 83 -13.01 -3.94 -24.30
N MET A 84 -12.87 -3.86 -22.98
CA MET A 84 -13.93 -3.37 -22.09
C MET A 84 -14.32 -1.92 -22.44
N ASN A 85 -13.33 -1.09 -22.78
CA ASN A 85 -13.55 0.27 -23.24
C ASN A 85 -14.33 0.31 -24.57
N SER A 86 -13.93 -0.48 -25.56
CA SER A 86 -14.63 -0.57 -26.86
C SER A 86 -16.08 -1.05 -26.70
N ILE A 87 -16.33 -2.05 -25.84
CA ILE A 87 -17.68 -2.54 -25.54
C ILE A 87 -18.52 -1.45 -24.87
N SER A 88 -17.91 -0.68 -23.95
CA SER A 88 -18.59 0.43 -23.27
C SER A 88 -18.97 1.56 -24.23
N LEU A 89 -18.08 1.92 -25.16
CA LEU A 89 -18.38 2.91 -26.21
C LEU A 89 -19.51 2.45 -27.13
N LEU A 90 -19.56 1.16 -27.46
CA LEU A 90 -20.64 0.58 -28.26
C LEU A 90 -21.99 0.64 -27.51
N CYS A 91 -22.01 0.40 -26.20
CA CYS A 91 -23.21 0.60 -25.38
C CYS A 91 -23.69 2.05 -25.39
N ILE A 92 -22.75 3.00 -25.34
CA ILE A 92 -23.05 4.44 -25.41
C ILE A 92 -23.60 4.81 -26.80
N PHE A 93 -23.06 4.24 -27.88
CA PHE A 93 -23.58 4.46 -29.23
C PHE A 93 -25.06 4.05 -29.36
N PHE A 94 -25.42 2.84 -28.90
CA PHE A 94 -26.81 2.39 -28.91
C PHE A 94 -27.72 3.27 -28.05
N SER A 95 -27.23 3.69 -26.89
CA SER A 95 -27.94 4.62 -26.01
C SER A 95 -28.25 5.97 -26.69
N LEU A 96 -27.26 6.55 -27.36
CA LEU A 96 -27.41 7.86 -28.02
C LEU A 96 -28.31 7.74 -29.25
N SER A 97 -28.17 6.66 -30.02
CA SER A 97 -29.01 6.38 -31.18
C SER A 97 -30.49 6.27 -30.80
N PHE A 98 -30.79 5.64 -29.66
CA PHE A 98 -32.16 5.56 -29.15
C PHE A 98 -32.69 6.92 -28.68
N LEU A 99 -31.84 7.74 -28.05
CA LEU A 99 -32.23 9.04 -27.50
C LEU A 99 -32.52 10.08 -28.58
N PHE A 100 -31.65 10.18 -29.59
CA PHE A 100 -31.80 11.16 -30.67
C PHE A 100 -32.70 10.69 -31.81
N LYS A 101 -33.02 9.39 -31.89
CA LYS A 101 -33.70 8.75 -33.04
C LYS A 101 -33.03 9.07 -34.39
N ASP A 102 -31.78 9.50 -34.36
CA ASP A 102 -30.97 9.89 -35.50
C ASP A 102 -29.58 9.23 -35.36
N ILE A 103 -29.34 8.27 -36.24
CA ILE A 103 -28.11 7.45 -36.25
C ILE A 103 -26.90 8.30 -36.66
N MET A 104 -27.09 9.27 -37.56
CA MET A 104 -25.99 10.08 -38.09
C MET A 104 -25.42 11.01 -37.02
N HIS A 105 -26.31 11.63 -36.24
CA HIS A 105 -25.89 12.48 -35.12
C HIS A 105 -25.15 11.66 -34.04
N ALA A 106 -25.65 10.46 -33.71
CA ALA A 106 -24.99 9.56 -32.76
C ALA A 106 -23.61 9.08 -33.26
N ALA A 107 -23.48 8.77 -34.55
CA ALA A 107 -22.22 8.32 -35.15
C ALA A 107 -21.15 9.42 -35.11
N THR A 108 -21.51 10.66 -35.46
CA THR A 108 -20.60 11.82 -35.37
C THR A 108 -20.05 12.00 -33.96
N ILE A 109 -20.91 11.90 -32.93
CA ILE A 109 -20.49 12.02 -31.52
C ILE A 109 -19.50 10.92 -31.13
N ILE A 110 -19.74 9.67 -31.53
CA ILE A 110 -18.85 8.54 -31.20
C ILE A 110 -17.50 8.66 -31.90
N ILE A 111 -17.46 9.14 -33.15
CA ILE A 111 -16.21 9.37 -33.87
C ILE A 111 -15.30 10.34 -33.09
N TYR A 112 -15.87 11.41 -32.51
CA TYR A 112 -15.10 12.33 -31.65
C TYR A 112 -14.72 11.70 -30.30
N LEU A 113 -15.57 10.84 -29.73
CA LEU A 113 -15.34 10.23 -28.41
C LEU A 113 -14.28 9.11 -28.45
N LEU A 114 -14.15 8.40 -29.57
CA LEU A 114 -13.26 7.25 -29.72
C LEU A 114 -11.78 7.55 -29.41
N PRO A 115 -11.13 8.58 -30.02
CA PRO A 115 -9.74 8.89 -29.71
C PRO A 115 -9.55 9.36 -28.26
N ALA A 116 -10.49 10.18 -27.75
CA ALA A 116 -10.45 10.66 -26.36
C ALA A 116 -10.54 9.50 -25.36
N SER A 117 -11.40 8.52 -25.63
CA SER A 117 -11.55 7.34 -24.81
C SER A 117 -10.34 6.41 -24.89
N PHE A 118 -9.73 6.25 -26.06
CA PHE A 118 -8.54 5.42 -26.21
C PHE A 118 -7.35 5.99 -25.43
N ILE A 119 -7.09 7.30 -25.57
CA ILE A 119 -6.02 8.02 -24.87
C ILE A 119 -6.30 8.03 -23.36
N GLY A 120 -7.52 8.43 -22.96
CA GLY A 120 -7.95 8.45 -21.57
C GLY A 120 -7.89 7.08 -20.92
N GLY A 121 -8.32 6.04 -21.62
CA GLY A 121 -8.23 4.64 -21.19
C GLY A 121 -6.78 4.18 -21.00
N CYS A 122 -5.88 4.51 -21.93
CA CYS A 122 -4.47 4.17 -21.80
C CYS A 122 -3.85 4.82 -20.53
N LEU A 123 -4.08 6.13 -20.33
CA LEU A 123 -3.60 6.86 -19.16
C LEU A 123 -4.16 6.27 -17.87
N VAL A 124 -5.47 6.05 -17.84
CA VAL A 124 -6.18 5.46 -16.70
C VAL A 124 -5.64 4.06 -16.36
N TYR A 125 -5.38 3.22 -17.35
CA TYR A 125 -4.80 1.89 -17.14
C TYR A 125 -3.38 1.99 -16.57
N LEU A 126 -2.55 2.92 -17.04
CA LEU A 126 -1.19 3.11 -16.53
C LEU A 126 -1.20 3.53 -15.06
N VAL A 127 -2.01 4.53 -14.72
CA VAL A 127 -2.17 5.01 -13.34
C VAL A 127 -2.76 3.92 -12.45
N GLY A 128 -3.82 3.25 -12.91
CA GLY A 128 -4.45 2.14 -12.18
C GLY A 128 -3.47 1.00 -11.92
N ARG A 129 -2.66 0.63 -12.93
CA ARG A 129 -1.64 -0.42 -12.80
C ARG A 129 -0.56 -0.02 -11.81
N TYR A 130 -0.11 1.23 -11.85
CA TYR A 130 0.88 1.75 -10.91
C TYR A 130 0.36 1.68 -9.47
N ILE A 131 -0.87 2.16 -9.22
CA ILE A 131 -1.49 2.12 -7.88
C ILE A 131 -1.65 0.68 -7.39
N TYR A 132 -2.12 -0.22 -8.27
CA TYR A 132 -2.30 -1.62 -7.92
C TYR A 132 -0.98 -2.28 -7.52
N VAL A 133 0.06 -2.16 -8.35
CA VAL A 133 1.38 -2.75 -8.08
C VAL A 133 2.00 -2.16 -6.81
N SER A 134 1.96 -0.83 -6.67
CA SER A 134 2.47 -0.13 -5.49
C SER A 134 1.83 -0.66 -4.20
N ARG A 135 0.50 -0.81 -4.15
CA ARG A 135 -0.20 -1.35 -2.99
C ARG A 135 0.26 -2.77 -2.62
N VAL A 136 0.43 -3.64 -3.61
CA VAL A 136 0.86 -5.02 -3.38
C VAL A 136 2.26 -5.08 -2.79
N THR A 137 3.21 -4.32 -3.36
CA THR A 137 4.59 -4.26 -2.86
C THR A 137 4.65 -3.72 -1.42
N THR A 138 3.95 -2.63 -1.11
CA THR A 138 3.91 -2.08 0.25
C THR A 138 3.30 -3.07 1.24
N SER A 139 2.27 -3.82 0.85
CA SER A 139 1.67 -4.85 1.71
C SER A 139 2.66 -5.98 2.02
N GLN A 140 3.50 -6.38 1.06
CA GLN A 140 4.51 -7.42 1.28
C GLN A 140 5.58 -6.94 2.27
N HIS A 141 6.12 -5.73 2.09
CA HIS A 141 7.09 -5.15 3.04
C HIS A 141 6.51 -5.04 4.45
N LYS A 142 5.25 -4.60 4.57
CA LYS A 142 4.57 -4.52 5.88
C LYS A 142 4.40 -5.89 6.54
N LYS A 143 4.08 -6.93 5.76
CA LYS A 143 3.94 -8.31 6.27
C LYS A 143 5.30 -8.85 6.73
N LEU A 144 6.36 -8.66 5.95
CA LEU A 144 7.70 -9.10 6.29
C LEU A 144 8.24 -8.38 7.52
N SER A 145 8.10 -7.05 7.57
CA SER A 145 8.46 -6.23 8.73
C SER A 145 7.73 -6.69 9.99
N LYS A 146 6.42 -6.94 9.91
CA LYS A 146 5.65 -7.48 11.05
C LYS A 146 6.15 -8.87 11.47
N MET A 147 6.43 -9.74 10.52
CA MET A 147 6.94 -11.08 10.80
C MET A 147 8.31 -11.01 11.50
N PHE A 148 9.21 -10.15 11.01
CA PHE A 148 10.51 -9.89 11.62
C PHE A 148 10.39 -9.36 13.05
N SER A 149 9.53 -8.36 13.28
CA SER A 149 9.26 -7.85 14.63
C SER A 149 8.75 -8.96 15.56
N VAL A 150 7.85 -9.83 15.10
CA VAL A 150 7.34 -10.95 15.90
C VAL A 150 8.44 -11.97 16.20
N MET A 151 9.36 -12.25 15.25
CA MET A 151 10.48 -13.15 15.50
C MET A 151 11.40 -12.61 16.60
N ILE A 152 11.77 -11.32 16.54
CA ILE A 152 12.61 -10.69 17.57
C ILE A 152 11.91 -10.71 18.93
N GLN A 153 10.62 -10.38 18.98
CA GLN A 153 9.85 -10.38 20.23
C GLN A 153 9.73 -11.76 20.89
N ASN A 154 9.79 -12.85 20.10
CA ASN A 154 9.74 -14.22 20.60
C ASN A 154 11.12 -14.89 20.70
N ALA A 155 12.20 -14.16 20.43
CA ALA A 155 13.55 -14.69 20.58
C ALA A 155 13.84 -14.97 22.06
N LYS A 156 14.50 -16.10 22.32
CA LYS A 156 14.91 -16.52 23.67
C LYS A 156 16.17 -15.80 24.16
N THR A 157 16.83 -15.08 23.27
CA THR A 157 17.97 -14.20 23.55
C THR A 157 17.49 -12.78 23.78
N GLY A 158 18.24 -12.00 24.55
CA GLY A 158 17.98 -10.58 24.73
C GLY A 158 18.44 -9.82 23.52
N THR A 159 17.53 -9.30 22.71
CA THR A 159 17.86 -8.63 21.45
C THR A 159 17.55 -7.14 21.51
N MET A 160 18.50 -6.32 21.05
CA MET A 160 18.29 -4.90 20.83
C MET A 160 18.93 -4.44 19.51
N ILE A 161 18.18 -3.64 18.76
CA ILE A 161 18.63 -3.00 17.52
C ILE A 161 18.60 -1.49 17.70
N GLU A 162 19.68 -0.82 17.30
CA GLU A 162 19.81 0.64 17.37
C GLU A 162 19.97 1.26 15.99
N THR A 163 19.47 2.48 15.80
CA THR A 163 19.77 3.29 14.62
C THR A 163 21.24 3.78 14.65
N PRO A 164 21.78 4.30 13.54
CA PRO A 164 23.12 4.92 13.55
C PRO A 164 23.29 6.02 14.60
N GLU A 165 22.20 6.67 15.00
CA GLU A 165 22.15 7.74 16.01
C GLU A 165 22.01 7.21 17.46
N ARG A 166 22.18 5.89 17.67
CA ARG A 166 22.03 5.20 18.98
C ARG A 166 20.63 5.30 19.58
N GLU A 167 19.61 5.34 18.73
CA GLU A 167 18.21 5.25 19.17
C GLU A 167 17.71 3.82 19.07
N VAL A 168 16.94 3.36 20.06
CA VAL A 168 16.41 1.99 20.07
C VAL A 168 15.38 1.86 18.94
N ALA A 169 15.67 1.03 17.96
CA ALA A 169 14.76 0.69 16.87
C ALA A 169 13.89 -0.52 17.23
N VAL A 170 14.49 -1.53 17.87
CA VAL A 170 13.79 -2.75 18.34
C VAL A 170 14.43 -3.20 19.65
N ILE A 171 13.60 -3.67 20.58
CA ILE A 171 14.01 -4.30 21.83
C ILE A 171 12.96 -5.35 22.19
N ASN A 172 13.37 -6.52 22.71
CA ASN A 172 12.43 -7.58 23.11
C ASN A 172 12.29 -7.70 24.63
N GLN A 173 11.28 -8.45 25.07
CA GLN A 173 11.00 -8.64 26.49
C GLN A 173 12.16 -9.36 27.20
N THR A 174 12.77 -10.35 26.55
CA THR A 174 13.93 -11.08 27.09
C THR A 174 15.07 -10.14 27.48
N PHE A 175 15.37 -9.15 26.65
CA PHE A 175 16.38 -8.13 26.96
C PHE A 175 15.98 -7.31 28.19
N CYS A 176 14.72 -6.86 28.24
CA CYS A 176 14.21 -6.12 29.39
C CYS A 176 14.33 -6.94 30.68
N ASP A 177 13.98 -8.23 30.63
CA ASP A 177 14.03 -9.14 31.78
C ASP A 177 15.48 -9.46 32.22
N MET A 178 16.42 -9.56 31.28
CA MET A 178 17.84 -9.79 31.58
C MET A 178 18.48 -8.61 32.31
N PHE A 179 18.12 -7.37 31.93
CA PHE A 179 18.66 -6.13 32.46
C PHE A 179 17.74 -5.45 33.50
N ASP A 180 16.74 -6.15 34.03
CA ASP A 180 15.73 -5.63 34.97
C ASP A 180 15.17 -4.25 34.55
N ILE A 181 14.90 -4.07 33.25
CA ILE A 181 14.32 -2.85 32.68
C ILE A 181 12.80 -2.90 32.88
N PRO A 182 12.18 -1.94 33.60
CA PRO A 182 10.77 -2.01 33.96
C PRO A 182 9.84 -1.79 32.76
N GLY A 183 8.70 -2.47 32.70
CA GLY A 183 7.67 -2.18 31.70
C GLY A 183 7.93 -2.77 30.29
N PRO A 184 7.01 -2.54 29.34
CA PRO A 184 7.03 -3.22 28.04
C PRO A 184 8.07 -2.62 27.07
N PRO A 185 8.71 -3.45 26.20
CA PRO A 185 9.77 -3.03 25.29
C PRO A 185 9.40 -1.86 24.36
N ASN A 186 8.14 -1.78 23.94
CA ASN A 186 7.64 -0.71 23.06
C ASN A 186 7.76 0.70 23.64
N GLN A 187 7.88 0.86 24.97
CA GLN A 187 8.08 2.17 25.61
C GLN A 187 9.48 2.74 25.38
N TYR A 188 10.43 1.89 25.00
CA TYR A 188 11.83 2.25 24.86
C TYR A 188 12.23 2.57 23.42
N VAL A 189 11.39 2.23 22.44
CA VAL A 189 11.62 2.51 21.02
C VAL A 189 11.67 4.02 20.79
N GLY A 190 12.73 4.48 20.12
CA GLY A 190 13.03 5.89 19.85
C GLY A 190 13.81 6.61 20.96
N LEU A 191 14.06 5.97 22.10
CA LEU A 191 14.92 6.55 23.15
C LEU A 191 16.40 6.29 22.86
N LYS A 192 17.28 7.11 23.43
CA LYS A 192 18.73 6.89 23.34
C LYS A 192 19.12 5.65 24.15
N SER A 193 19.69 4.66 23.50
CA SER A 193 20.02 3.37 24.12
C SER A 193 21.04 3.50 25.26
N ASN A 194 21.95 4.48 25.17
CA ASN A 194 22.88 4.79 26.25
C ASN A 194 22.16 5.07 27.59
N GLN A 195 20.95 5.65 27.58
CA GLN A 195 20.18 5.91 28.80
C GLN A 195 19.69 4.61 29.46
N LEU A 196 19.36 3.59 28.65
CA LEU A 196 18.99 2.26 29.15
C LEU A 196 20.21 1.59 29.80
N PHE A 197 21.35 1.56 29.12
CA PHE A 197 22.55 0.97 29.71
C PHE A 197 22.99 1.70 30.97
N LEU A 198 23.09 3.03 30.96
CA LEU A 198 23.57 3.78 32.12
C LEU A 198 22.71 3.58 33.36
N SER A 199 21.39 3.49 33.21
CA SER A 199 20.46 3.32 34.33
C SER A 199 20.52 1.92 34.95
N HIS A 200 20.96 0.91 34.19
CA HIS A 200 20.92 -0.49 34.57
C HIS A 200 22.30 -1.14 34.72
N THR A 201 23.39 -0.52 34.26
CA THR A 201 24.76 -1.05 34.39
C THR A 201 25.26 -1.33 35.82
N PRO A 202 24.77 -0.72 36.92
CA PRO A 202 25.21 -1.08 38.27
C PRO A 202 24.95 -2.54 38.68
N MET A 203 24.10 -3.28 37.95
CA MET A 203 23.89 -4.73 38.17
C MET A 203 24.99 -5.61 37.57
N LEU A 204 25.93 -5.02 36.83
CA LEU A 204 27.09 -5.72 36.26
C LEU A 204 28.24 -5.75 37.27
N LYS A 205 29.04 -6.82 37.23
CA LYS A 205 30.21 -6.96 38.11
C LYS A 205 31.31 -5.94 37.81
N ASP A 206 31.44 -5.52 36.54
CA ASP A 206 32.36 -4.47 36.09
C ASP A 206 31.67 -3.50 35.11
N PRO A 207 30.88 -2.54 35.63
CA PRO A 207 30.13 -1.60 34.80
C PRO A 207 31.03 -0.69 33.95
N ALA A 208 32.19 -0.30 34.49
CA ALA A 208 33.12 0.62 33.81
C ALA A 208 33.75 -0.04 32.59
N ARG A 209 34.17 -1.31 32.70
CA ARG A 209 34.67 -2.09 31.57
C ARG A 209 33.58 -2.29 30.53
N PHE A 210 32.38 -2.69 30.93
CA PHE A 210 31.25 -2.89 30.03
C PHE A 210 30.97 -1.65 29.17
N LEU A 211 30.81 -0.49 29.81
CA LEU A 211 30.52 0.78 29.11
C LEU A 211 31.65 1.18 28.16
N LYS A 212 32.90 1.01 28.59
CA LYS A 212 34.06 1.28 27.75
C LYS A 212 34.07 0.39 26.50
N THR A 213 33.79 -0.91 26.65
CA THR A 213 33.71 -1.83 25.52
C THR A 213 32.57 -1.45 24.59
N VAL A 214 31.37 -1.16 25.10
CA VAL A 214 30.23 -0.72 24.26
C VAL A 214 30.64 0.48 23.39
N GLU A 215 31.15 1.55 24.01
CA GLU A 215 31.52 2.76 23.25
C GLU A 215 32.65 2.50 22.25
N SER A 216 33.69 1.72 22.61
CA SER A 216 34.77 1.41 21.68
C SER A 216 34.30 0.60 20.49
N THR A 217 33.41 -0.37 20.71
CA THR A 217 32.91 -1.30 19.69
C THR A 217 31.95 -0.62 18.73
N VAL A 218 31.10 0.25 19.25
CA VAL A 218 30.23 1.10 18.44
C VAL A 218 31.07 2.05 17.57
N TYR A 219 32.13 2.63 18.13
CA TYR A 219 33.02 3.53 17.39
C TYR A 219 33.83 2.79 16.32
N SER A 220 34.46 1.65 16.66
CA SER A 220 35.26 0.85 15.72
C SER A 220 34.40 0.11 14.70
N LYS A 221 33.13 -0.17 15.03
CA LYS A 221 32.21 -1.02 14.26
C LYS A 221 32.80 -2.40 13.99
N GLU A 222 33.51 -2.94 14.96
CA GLU A 222 34.03 -4.30 14.92
C GLU A 222 33.03 -5.23 15.61
N SER A 223 32.73 -6.37 14.99
CA SER A 223 31.82 -7.35 15.60
C SER A 223 32.42 -7.92 16.89
N ILE A 224 31.57 -8.18 17.88
CA ILE A 224 31.90 -8.97 19.07
C ILE A 224 31.13 -10.29 18.96
N VAL A 225 31.79 -11.38 19.36
CA VAL A 225 31.19 -12.71 19.46
C VAL A 225 31.55 -13.30 20.82
N ASP A 226 30.56 -13.86 21.50
CA ASP A 226 30.64 -14.60 22.77
C ASP A 226 31.39 -13.85 23.89
N GLU A 227 31.22 -12.54 24.01
CA GLU A 227 31.82 -11.80 25.14
C GLU A 227 31.03 -12.06 26.42
N GLU A 228 31.69 -12.65 27.41
CA GLU A 228 31.05 -12.93 28.70
C GLU A 228 30.80 -11.67 29.53
N ILE A 229 29.54 -11.44 29.88
CA ILE A 229 29.10 -10.38 30.79
C ILE A 229 28.62 -11.02 32.10
N THR A 230 29.30 -10.71 33.20
CA THR A 230 28.95 -11.21 34.53
C THR A 230 28.12 -10.19 35.32
N PHE A 231 27.00 -10.64 35.87
CA PHE A 231 26.11 -9.86 36.73
C PHE A 231 26.47 -10.05 38.21
N ILE A 232 26.12 -9.08 39.06
CA ILE A 232 26.38 -9.13 40.51
C ILE A 232 25.69 -10.31 41.21
N ASN A 233 24.61 -10.82 40.63
CA ASN A 233 23.86 -11.99 41.11
C ASN A 233 24.50 -13.33 40.68
N GLY A 234 25.65 -13.30 39.99
CA GLY A 234 26.37 -14.49 39.53
C GLY A 234 25.91 -15.05 38.19
N LYS A 235 24.87 -14.48 37.54
CA LYS A 235 24.51 -14.84 36.17
C LYS A 235 25.58 -14.38 35.19
N ILE A 236 25.79 -15.18 34.14
CA ILE A 236 26.72 -14.88 33.05
C ILE A 236 25.93 -14.97 31.75
N TYR A 237 26.01 -13.95 30.92
CA TYR A 237 25.42 -13.90 29.59
C TYR A 237 26.52 -13.73 28.55
N ALA A 238 26.34 -14.32 27.37
CA ALA A 238 27.23 -14.12 26.24
C ALA A 238 26.68 -12.97 25.40
N ARG A 239 27.51 -11.97 25.11
CA ARG A 239 27.15 -10.81 24.30
C ARG A 239 27.75 -10.91 22.91
N ASP A 240 26.88 -10.75 21.92
CA ASP A 240 27.27 -10.53 20.53
C ASP A 240 26.92 -9.10 20.10
N TYR A 241 27.77 -8.55 19.23
CA TYR A 241 27.54 -7.29 18.56
C TYR A 241 27.83 -7.44 17.07
N ILE A 242 26.89 -6.99 16.24
CA ILE A 242 27.05 -6.98 14.79
C ILE A 242 26.64 -5.60 14.25
N PRO A 243 27.54 -4.86 13.59
CA PRO A 243 27.15 -3.65 12.86
C PRO A 243 26.33 -4.02 11.61
N ILE A 244 25.22 -3.33 11.40
CA ILE A 244 24.28 -3.62 10.31
C ILE A 244 24.62 -2.74 9.10
N TYR A 245 24.80 -3.36 7.94
CA TYR A 245 25.07 -2.70 6.67
C TYR A 245 24.05 -3.10 5.59
N GLU A 246 23.62 -2.13 4.79
CA GLU A 246 22.94 -2.35 3.51
C GLU A 246 23.92 -2.05 2.39
N GLY A 247 24.53 -3.10 1.83
CA GLY A 247 25.67 -2.96 0.91
C GLY A 247 26.87 -2.34 1.63
N HIS A 248 27.21 -1.10 1.26
CA HIS A 248 28.29 -0.32 1.91
C HIS A 248 27.76 0.76 2.86
N VAL A 249 26.43 0.89 3.00
CA VAL A 249 25.81 1.90 3.84
C VAL A 249 25.61 1.33 5.24
N TYR A 250 26.19 2.00 6.23
CA TYR A 250 25.98 1.68 7.63
C TYR A 250 24.59 2.11 8.08
N ILE A 251 23.79 1.18 8.63
CA ILE A 251 22.38 1.43 8.94
C ILE A 251 21.97 1.11 10.38
N GLY A 252 22.87 0.63 11.23
CA GLY A 252 22.58 0.48 12.66
C GLY A 252 23.42 -0.57 13.39
N HIS A 253 23.02 -0.87 14.61
CA HIS A 253 23.70 -1.76 15.54
C HIS A 253 22.77 -2.93 15.91
N TYR A 254 23.29 -4.17 15.92
CA TYR A 254 22.61 -5.34 16.47
C TYR A 254 23.33 -5.81 17.73
N TRP A 255 22.58 -6.00 18.81
CA TRP A 255 23.06 -6.55 20.07
C TRP A 255 22.24 -7.77 20.45
N GLU A 256 22.92 -8.84 20.87
CA GLU A 256 22.31 -10.06 21.40
C GLU A 256 23.00 -10.46 22.71
N TYR A 257 22.21 -10.95 23.67
CA TYR A 257 22.60 -11.34 25.03
C TYR A 257 21.94 -12.67 25.44
#